data_AF-A0AA38I071-F1
#
_entry.id   AF-A0AA38I071-F1
#
_cell.length_a   1.000
_cell.length_b   1.000
_cell.length_c   1.000
_cell.angle_alpha   90.00
_cell.angle_beta   90.00
_cell.angle_gamma   90.00
#
_symmetry.space_group_name_H-M   'P 1'
#
loop_
_entity.id
_entity.type
_entity.pdbx_description
1 polymer ?
#
loop_
_entity_poly.entity_id
_entity_poly.type
_entity_poly.pdbx_seq_one_letter_code
_entity_poly.pdbx_strand_id
1 'polypeptide(L)'
;MNCLCQTMSHCVVDDNCTGAACGPFRINREYWAASGKPVIHYGVPDIDNEYNKCVKNWGCSVRSVLGYLSRFQQDCNGNGKFDCYDYIATHLFGPHECRKKKLTGEYLQRYQSCDCGKIPDCH
;
A
#
# COMPACT_ATOMS: atom_id res chain seq x y z
N MET A 1 -7.23 6.87 -0.66
CA MET A 1 -6.56 5.77 0.10
C MET A 1 -7.45 4.69 0.78
N ASN A 2 -8.75 4.94 1.02
CA ASN A 2 -9.60 4.03 1.83
C ASN A 2 -9.70 2.59 1.27
N CYS A 3 -9.94 2.42 -0.03
CA CYS A 3 -10.09 1.07 -0.58
C CYS A 3 -8.81 0.22 -0.48
N LEU A 4 -7.62 0.79 -0.69
CA LEU A 4 -6.37 0.04 -0.59
C LEU A 4 -6.26 -0.57 0.82
N CYS A 5 -6.47 0.25 1.83
CA CYS A 5 -6.47 -0.14 3.23
C CYS A 5 -7.53 -1.21 3.55
N GLN A 6 -8.75 -1.07 3.02
CA GLN A 6 -9.80 -2.09 3.12
C GLN A 6 -9.37 -3.42 2.46
N THR A 7 -8.77 -3.33 1.28
CA THR A 7 -8.27 -4.49 0.51
C THR A 7 -7.16 -5.22 1.26
N MET A 8 -6.26 -4.50 1.91
CA MET A 8 -5.10 -5.09 2.60
C MET A 8 -5.45 -5.67 3.97
N SER A 9 -6.25 -4.95 4.78
CA SER A 9 -6.42 -5.28 6.20
C SER A 9 -7.82 -5.03 6.76
N HIS A 10 -8.81 -4.66 5.93
CA HIS A 10 -10.08 -4.05 6.41
C HIS A 10 -9.87 -2.77 7.21
N CYS A 11 -8.80 -2.03 6.90
CA CYS A 11 -8.39 -0.85 7.66
C CYS A 11 -8.21 -1.07 9.16
N VAL A 12 -7.84 -2.28 9.55
CA VAL A 12 -7.47 -2.55 10.93
C VAL A 12 -6.13 -1.87 11.21
N VAL A 13 -6.19 -0.79 11.98
CA VAL A 13 -5.01 -0.13 12.56
C VAL A 13 -4.67 -0.89 13.84
N ASP A 14 -3.88 -1.96 13.69
CA ASP A 14 -3.39 -2.74 14.82
C ASP A 14 -1.87 -2.84 14.83
N ASP A 15 -1.34 -3.36 15.93
CA ASP A 15 0.07 -3.68 16.09
C ASP A 15 0.48 -4.98 15.38
N ASN A 16 -0.44 -5.66 14.70
CA ASN A 16 -0.22 -7.00 14.18
C ASN A 16 0.46 -6.98 12.80
N CYS A 17 1.42 -7.89 12.63
CA CYS A 17 2.08 -8.15 11.37
C CYS A 17 1.62 -9.50 10.82
N THR A 18 1.35 -9.56 9.53
CA THR A 18 1.17 -10.83 8.82
C THR A 18 2.49 -11.17 8.14
N GLY A 19 3.28 -12.03 8.76
CA GLY A 19 4.68 -12.24 8.36
C GLY A 19 5.50 -10.98 8.56
N ALA A 20 6.19 -10.52 7.51
CA ALA A 20 7.03 -9.32 7.54
C ALA A 20 6.27 -8.00 7.29
N ALA A 21 4.97 -8.07 7.01
CA ALA A 21 4.15 -6.93 6.57
C ALA A 21 3.19 -6.47 7.67
N CYS A 22 3.21 -5.19 8.02
CA CYS A 22 2.56 -4.68 9.23
C CYS A 22 1.59 -3.51 8.95
N GLY A 23 0.69 -3.29 9.90
CA GLY A 23 -0.21 -2.14 9.93
C GLY A 23 -1.34 -2.18 8.87
N PRO A 24 -2.10 -1.07 8.74
CA PRO A 24 -3.34 -1.05 7.95
C PRO A 24 -3.12 -1.27 6.44
N PHE A 25 -1.90 -1.02 5.96
CA PHE A 25 -1.54 -1.22 4.56
C PHE A 25 -0.65 -2.44 4.34
N ARG A 26 -0.38 -3.29 5.35
CA ARG A 26 0.50 -4.47 5.22
C ARG A 26 1.81 -4.14 4.49
N ILE A 27 2.53 -3.14 5.00
CA ILE A 27 3.80 -2.67 4.42
C ILE A 27 4.94 -3.47 5.05
N ASN A 28 5.88 -3.96 4.23
CA ASN A 28 7.13 -4.56 4.70
C ASN A 28 8.31 -3.58 4.63
N ARG A 29 9.47 -3.99 5.14
CA ARG A 29 10.66 -3.14 5.23
C ARG A 29 11.17 -2.68 3.87
N GLU A 30 11.18 -3.56 2.88
CA GLU A 30 11.66 -3.26 1.53
C GLU A 30 10.77 -2.23 0.85
N TYR A 31 9.44 -2.38 1.01
CA TYR A 31 8.45 -1.43 0.53
C TYR A 31 8.67 -0.05 1.17
N TRP A 32 8.73 0.02 2.51
CA TRP A 32 8.99 1.27 3.24
C TRP A 32 10.31 1.93 2.81
N ALA A 33 11.37 1.14 2.64
CA ALA A 33 12.66 1.63 2.18
C ALA A 33 12.59 2.22 0.76
N ALA A 34 11.89 1.55 -0.15
CA ALA A 34 11.69 2.01 -1.52
C ALA A 34 10.79 3.26 -1.61
N SER A 35 9.98 3.49 -0.58
CA SER A 35 9.08 4.65 -0.41
C SER A 35 9.79 5.92 0.09
N GLY A 36 11.11 5.89 0.28
CA GLY A 36 11.87 7.02 0.81
C GLY A 36 12.00 7.06 2.34
N LYS A 37 11.67 5.95 3.02
CA LYS A 37 11.84 5.78 4.48
C LYS A 37 11.16 6.89 5.31
N PRO A 38 9.87 7.17 5.10
CA PRO A 38 9.19 8.18 5.92
C PRO A 38 9.21 7.78 7.39
N VAL A 39 9.31 8.78 8.26
CA VAL A 39 9.34 8.63 9.73
C VAL A 39 8.21 9.46 10.37
N ILE A 40 7.78 9.09 11.58
CA ILE A 40 6.76 9.87 12.32
C ILE A 40 7.36 11.22 12.73
N HIS A 41 8.55 11.20 13.33
CA HIS A 41 9.33 12.37 13.73
C HIS A 41 10.79 12.15 13.36
N TYR A 42 11.47 13.20 12.92
CA TYR A 42 12.92 13.15 12.66
C TYR A 42 13.66 13.10 14.01
N GLY A 43 14.31 11.98 14.32
CA GLY A 43 15.01 11.73 15.59
C GLY A 43 16.22 10.80 15.42
N VAL A 44 16.79 10.32 16.54
CA VAL A 44 17.97 9.44 16.55
C VAL A 44 17.69 8.16 15.74
N PRO A 45 18.54 7.78 14.78
CA PRO A 45 18.21 6.81 13.75
C PRO A 45 18.37 5.36 14.25
N ASP A 46 17.37 4.86 14.98
CA ASP A 46 17.16 3.42 15.07
C ASP A 46 16.22 3.01 13.92
N ILE A 47 16.81 2.60 12.79
CA ILE A 47 16.10 2.30 11.54
C ILE A 47 15.08 1.16 11.73
N ASP A 48 15.37 0.18 12.58
CA ASP A 48 14.46 -0.95 12.89
C ASP A 48 13.25 -0.49 13.68
N ASN A 49 13.46 0.45 14.59
CA ASN A 49 12.39 1.12 15.30
C ASN A 49 11.56 2.04 14.39
N GLU A 50 12.20 2.79 13.49
CA GLU A 50 11.52 3.75 12.60
C GLU A 50 10.59 3.09 11.58
N TYR A 51 11.00 1.96 10.99
CA TYR A 51 10.11 1.18 10.13
C TYR A 51 8.84 0.75 10.88
N ASN A 52 9.00 0.08 12.03
CA ASN A 52 7.89 -0.48 12.80
C ASN A 52 6.94 0.63 13.29
N LYS A 53 7.49 1.73 13.80
CA LYS A 53 6.70 2.92 14.18
C LYS A 53 5.91 3.45 12.99
N CYS A 54 6.57 3.63 11.85
CA CYS A 54 5.95 4.26 10.69
C CYS A 54 4.78 3.45 10.13
N VAL A 55 4.96 2.15 9.89
CA VAL A 55 3.94 1.31 9.25
C VAL A 55 2.70 1.11 10.12
N LYS A 56 2.83 1.28 11.44
CA LYS A 56 1.73 1.22 12.43
C LYS A 56 1.03 2.56 12.64
N ASN A 57 1.64 3.67 12.23
CA ASN A 57 1.04 4.99 12.28
C ASN A 57 0.28 5.29 10.98
N TRP A 58 -0.98 5.71 11.07
CA TRP A 58 -1.79 6.02 9.88
C TRP A 58 -1.13 7.03 8.93
N GLY A 59 -0.71 8.19 9.44
CA GLY A 59 -0.11 9.23 8.60
C GLY A 59 1.22 8.83 7.98
N CYS A 60 2.06 8.08 8.70
CA CYS A 60 3.35 7.63 8.17
C CYS A 60 3.20 6.45 7.18
N SER A 61 2.29 5.52 7.44
CA SER A 61 1.98 4.42 6.52
C SER A 61 1.35 4.94 5.22
N VAL A 62 0.45 5.93 5.28
CA VAL A 62 -0.07 6.62 4.08
C VAL A 62 1.07 7.27 3.29
N ARG A 63 2.01 7.98 3.95
CA ARG A 63 3.19 8.55 3.28
C ARG A 63 4.07 7.48 2.64
N SER A 64 4.17 6.30 3.25
CA SER A 64 4.90 5.17 2.68
C SER A 64 4.23 4.70 1.39
N VAL A 65 2.91 4.46 1.41
CA VAL A 65 2.14 4.08 0.21
C VAL A 65 2.29 5.11 -0.89
N LEU A 66 2.08 6.41 -0.59
CA LEU A 66 2.20 7.47 -1.57
C LEU A 66 3.62 7.58 -2.16
N GLY A 67 4.65 7.46 -1.31
CA GLY A 67 6.05 7.45 -1.75
C GLY A 67 6.34 6.29 -2.70
N TYR A 68 5.88 5.08 -2.37
CA TYR A 68 6.03 3.92 -3.24
C TYR A 68 5.29 4.08 -4.57
N LEU A 69 4.02 4.47 -4.53
CA LEU A 69 3.19 4.63 -5.72
C LEU A 69 3.72 5.75 -6.61
N SER A 70 4.18 6.88 -6.05
CA SER A 70 4.80 7.97 -6.83
C SER A 70 6.00 7.50 -7.65
N ARG A 71 6.70 6.46 -7.19
CA ARG A 71 7.89 5.90 -7.84
C ARG A 71 7.58 4.77 -8.80
N PHE A 72 6.54 3.98 -8.53
CA PHE A 72 6.30 2.69 -9.18
C PHE A 72 4.93 2.57 -9.86
N GLN A 73 4.11 3.61 -9.81
CA GLN A 73 2.82 3.65 -10.49
C GLN A 73 2.94 3.41 -11.99
N GLN A 74 2.00 2.63 -12.51
CA GLN A 74 1.91 2.28 -13.93
C GLN A 74 0.57 1.61 -14.21
N ASP A 75 0.16 1.60 -15.47
CA ASP A 75 -0.96 0.79 -15.94
C ASP A 75 -0.59 -0.70 -15.84
N CYS A 76 -1.23 -1.39 -14.88
CA CYS A 76 -1.01 -2.78 -14.57
C CYS A 76 -1.98 -3.69 -15.32
N ASN A 77 -3.21 -3.24 -15.60
CA ASN A 77 -4.22 -4.04 -16.30
C ASN A 77 -4.29 -3.78 -17.81
N GLY A 78 -3.57 -2.78 -18.33
CA GLY A 78 -3.50 -2.42 -19.74
C GLY A 78 -4.72 -1.65 -20.24
N ASN A 79 -5.49 -1.00 -19.37
CA ASN A 79 -6.71 -0.28 -19.75
C ASN A 79 -6.48 1.17 -20.20
N GLY A 80 -5.22 1.64 -20.20
CA GLY A 80 -4.83 2.99 -20.59
C GLY A 80 -5.12 4.06 -19.54
N LYS A 81 -5.53 3.67 -18.33
CA LYS A 81 -5.74 4.54 -17.17
C LYS A 81 -4.80 4.11 -16.06
N PHE A 82 -4.59 5.05 -15.14
CA PHE A 82 -3.97 4.73 -13.88
C PHE A 82 -5.01 4.93 -12.78
N ASP A 83 -5.63 3.84 -12.39
CA ASP A 83 -6.78 3.84 -11.49
C ASP A 83 -6.53 3.01 -10.23
N CYS A 84 -7.57 2.81 -9.44
CA CYS A 84 -7.43 2.09 -8.18
C CYS A 84 -7.00 0.64 -8.33
N TYR A 85 -7.39 -0.03 -9.42
CA TYR A 85 -6.88 -1.36 -9.70
C TYR A 85 -5.35 -1.34 -9.76
N ASP A 86 -4.79 -0.36 -10.46
CA ASP A 86 -3.35 -0.22 -10.65
C ASP A 86 -2.63 0.13 -9.35
N TYR A 87 -3.21 0.99 -8.52
CA TYR A 87 -2.69 1.27 -7.17
C TYR A 87 -2.59 -0.01 -6.34
N ILE A 88 -3.65 -0.80 -6.30
CA ILE A 88 -3.72 -2.03 -5.50
C ILE A 88 -2.79 -3.10 -6.08
N ALA A 89 -2.77 -3.28 -7.40
CA ALA A 89 -1.90 -4.25 -8.06
C ALA A 89 -0.41 -3.88 -7.89
N THR A 90 -0.07 -2.61 -8.01
CA THR A 90 1.29 -2.11 -7.74
C THR A 90 1.68 -2.34 -6.29
N HIS A 91 0.76 -2.11 -5.35
CA HIS A 91 1.02 -2.32 -3.93
C HIS A 91 1.23 -3.80 -3.58
N LEU A 92 0.38 -4.69 -4.11
CA LEU A 92 0.41 -6.13 -3.80
C LEU A 92 1.55 -6.87 -4.51
N PHE A 93 1.82 -6.52 -5.77
CA PHE A 93 2.73 -7.28 -6.63
C PHE A 93 4.03 -6.55 -6.94
N GLY A 94 4.10 -5.24 -6.67
CA GLY A 94 5.25 -4.41 -7.03
C GLY A 94 5.30 -4.11 -8.54
N PRO A 95 6.26 -3.25 -8.95
CA PRO A 95 6.35 -2.73 -10.32
C PRO A 95 6.66 -3.80 -11.39
N HIS A 96 7.27 -4.92 -11.04
CA HIS A 96 7.66 -5.92 -12.03
C HIS A 96 6.55 -6.95 -12.29
N GLU A 97 5.74 -7.23 -11.28
CA GLU A 97 4.77 -8.32 -11.33
C GLU A 97 3.32 -7.83 -11.49
N CYS A 98 3.02 -6.54 -11.30
CA CYS A 98 1.63 -6.06 -11.40
C CYS A 98 1.01 -6.25 -12.79
N ARG A 99 1.82 -6.26 -13.87
CA ARG A 99 1.35 -6.57 -15.23
C ARG A 99 1.21 -8.07 -15.52
N LYS A 100 1.83 -8.91 -14.70
CA LYS A 100 1.85 -10.37 -14.88
C LYS A 100 0.80 -11.07 -14.01
N LYS A 101 0.44 -10.45 -12.89
CA LYS A 101 -0.49 -11.00 -11.89
C LYS A 101 -1.77 -10.19 -11.87
N LYS A 102 -2.88 -10.88 -11.59
CA LYS A 102 -4.19 -10.25 -11.41
C LYS A 102 -4.62 -10.38 -9.95
N LEU A 103 -5.44 -9.44 -9.49
CA LEU A 103 -6.13 -9.59 -8.22
C LEU A 103 -7.03 -10.82 -8.27
N THR A 104 -6.91 -11.69 -7.28
CA THR A 104 -7.70 -12.93 -7.17
C THR A 104 -8.10 -13.17 -5.71
N GLY A 105 -9.04 -14.10 -5.52
CA GLY A 105 -9.50 -14.51 -4.20
C GLY A 105 -10.03 -13.34 -3.37
N GLU A 106 -9.59 -13.28 -2.12
CA GLU A 106 -10.05 -12.29 -1.16
C GLU A 106 -9.71 -10.85 -1.56
N TYR A 107 -8.53 -10.60 -2.15
CA TYR A 107 -8.15 -9.26 -2.58
C TYR A 107 -9.06 -8.72 -3.69
N LEU A 108 -9.47 -9.59 -4.63
CA LEU A 108 -10.43 -9.21 -5.67
C LEU A 108 -11.80 -8.89 -5.08
N GLN A 109 -12.27 -9.71 -4.13
CA GLN A 109 -13.56 -9.50 -3.46
C GLN A 109 -13.58 -8.18 -2.68
N ARG A 110 -12.52 -7.88 -1.93
CA ARG A 110 -12.39 -6.63 -1.17
C ARG A 110 -12.24 -5.40 -2.07
N TYR A 111 -11.51 -5.52 -3.18
CA TYR A 111 -11.43 -4.48 -4.20
C TYR A 111 -12.80 -4.18 -4.82
N GLN A 112 -13.61 -5.20 -5.07
CA GLN A 112 -14.95 -5.01 -5.63
C GLN A 112 -15.92 -4.38 -4.62
N SER A 113 -15.78 -4.68 -3.32
CA SER A 113 -16.68 -4.15 -2.29
C SER A 113 -16.38 -2.71 -1.88
N CYS A 114 -15.15 -2.23 -2.07
CA CYS A 114 -14.74 -0.88 -1.68
C CYS A 114 -15.07 0.22 -2.72
N ASP A 115 -15.79 -0.12 -3.80
CA ASP A 115 -16.24 0.80 -4.87
C ASP A 115 -15.13 1.60 -5.57
N CYS A 116 -13.92 1.03 -5.68
CA CYS A 116 -12.74 1.76 -6.12
C CYS A 116 -12.70 2.24 -7.59
N GLY A 117 -13.76 2.00 -8.36
CA GLY A 117 -13.93 2.51 -9.73
C GLY A 117 -15.09 3.48 -9.90
N LYS A 118 -15.81 3.83 -8.83
CA LYS A 118 -16.99 4.72 -8.88
C LYS A 118 -16.74 6.14 -8.41
N ILE A 119 -15.62 6.39 -7.73
CA ILE A 119 -15.22 7.71 -7.27
C ILE A 119 -14.00 8.15 -8.11
N PRO A 120 -14.12 9.22 -8.93
CA PRO A 120 -13.08 9.62 -9.88
C PRO A 120 -11.76 10.06 -9.23
N ASP A 121 -11.76 10.31 -7.91
CA ASP A 121 -10.59 10.78 -7.18
C ASP A 121 -10.28 9.84 -6.00
N CYS A 122 -9.44 8.85 -6.25
CA CYS A 122 -8.70 8.20 -5.16
C CYS A 122 -7.53 9.11 -4.73
N HIS A 123 -7.84 10.25 -4.12
CA HIS A 123 -6.93 10.98 -3.24
C HIS A 123 -7.12 10.46 -1.80
#